data_AF-A0A845ZRR8-F1
#
_entry.id   AF-A0A845ZRR8-F1
#
_cell.length_a   1.000
_cell.length_b   1.000
_cell.length_c   1.000
_cell.angle_alpha   90.00
_cell.angle_beta   90.00
_cell.angle_gamma   90.00
#
_symmetry.space_group_name_H-M   'P 1'
#
loop_
_entity.id
_entity.type
_entity.pdbx_description
1 polymer ?
#
loop_
_entity_poly.entity_id
_entity_poly.type
_entity_poly.pdbx_seq_one_letter_code
_entity_poly.pdbx_strand_id
1 'polypeptide(L)'
;MTEGLRETCSVQIRDVVLKKSDSRLYSKIRQDLGDQQPEVVMVFGLEAVDDIDSLLAATNQVREEFRKNFHFPLVLWINDQVQTKLLRVAPDLESWGTTREFQTPPDSLSYELIYTLSQKAKEILTNFPDSDPDKFLYELNRGIDDLSEFESAWQDLQHHNQEIEPELEASFYLMVGRNYYAKQQFEESLRYFHKSLDLWQRLTRCDWQGMVLFHIGLCPYGKPEPQNLVEQCVDSLAQISDQDLANRLITQFARVLQRLQRWADLETLAQRSLTLHSANGKSIELAKDYGFLAEVALDKLAWTEAKGLAEQALSILKTSLSPESTATSSKQKAKLDGIQSFDKAWYLLLLARAEKGLCKYQDSIKYLEIAKQKLQPIMLQSFIL
;
A
#
# COMPACT_ATOMS: atom_id res chain seq x y z
N MET A 1 -1.42 -26.26 -9.41
CA MET A 1 -0.77 -27.60 -9.32
C MET A 1 -1.74 -28.70 -8.90
N THR A 2 -2.54 -28.50 -7.85
CA THR A 2 -3.58 -29.48 -7.42
C THR A 2 -4.66 -29.71 -8.49
N GLU A 3 -4.98 -28.71 -9.31
CA GLU A 3 -5.91 -28.83 -10.44
C GLU A 3 -5.41 -29.81 -11.51
N GLY A 4 -4.14 -29.67 -11.96
CA GLY A 4 -3.55 -30.62 -12.92
C GLY A 4 -3.45 -32.05 -12.37
N LEU A 5 -3.29 -32.20 -11.05
CA LEU A 5 -3.28 -33.51 -10.40
C LEU A 5 -4.67 -34.16 -10.40
N ARG A 6 -5.75 -33.37 -10.28
CA ARG A 6 -7.13 -33.84 -10.43
C ARG A 6 -7.48 -34.23 -11.87
N GLU A 7 -6.92 -33.54 -12.85
CA GLU A 7 -7.16 -33.84 -14.27
C GLU A 7 -6.43 -35.10 -14.73
N THR A 8 -5.28 -35.41 -14.12
CA THR A 8 -4.41 -36.53 -14.54
C THR A 8 -4.60 -37.78 -13.68
N CYS A 9 -5.07 -37.63 -12.43
CA CYS A 9 -5.23 -38.74 -11.50
C CYS A 9 -6.66 -39.30 -11.56
N SER A 10 -6.79 -40.61 -11.81
CA SER A 10 -8.08 -41.31 -11.82
C SER A 10 -8.66 -41.60 -10.43
N VAL A 11 -7.96 -41.19 -9.36
CA VAL A 11 -8.29 -41.48 -7.97
C VAL A 11 -9.22 -40.41 -7.42
N GLN A 12 -10.22 -40.80 -6.63
CA GLN A 12 -11.14 -39.84 -6.00
C GLN A 12 -10.46 -39.13 -4.81
N ILE A 13 -10.04 -37.88 -5.03
CA ILE A 13 -9.37 -37.04 -4.01
C ILE A 13 -10.41 -36.29 -3.17
N ARG A 14 -10.31 -36.39 -1.84
CA ARG A 14 -11.10 -35.59 -0.90
C ARG A 14 -10.24 -34.55 -0.19
N ASP A 15 -10.70 -33.29 -0.21
CA ASP A 15 -9.98 -32.20 0.45
C ASP A 15 -10.51 -31.92 1.85
N VAL A 16 -9.57 -31.64 2.75
CA VAL A 16 -9.81 -31.08 4.08
C VAL A 16 -8.98 -29.80 4.19
N VAL A 17 -9.64 -28.68 4.48
CA VAL A 17 -8.96 -27.39 4.62
C VAL A 17 -9.06 -26.94 6.07
N LEU A 18 -7.90 -26.73 6.70
CA LEU A 18 -7.78 -26.23 8.06
C LEU A 18 -8.04 -24.73 8.10
N LYS A 19 -8.67 -24.28 9.19
CA LYS A 19 -8.90 -22.89 9.53
C LYS A 19 -7.97 -22.46 10.64
N LYS A 20 -7.77 -21.14 10.78
CA LYS A 20 -6.93 -20.55 11.84
C LYS A 20 -7.23 -21.07 13.25
N SER A 21 -8.52 -21.30 13.53
CA SER A 21 -9.03 -21.76 14.83
C SER A 21 -8.95 -23.27 15.07
N ASP A 22 -8.56 -24.07 14.07
CA ASP A 22 -8.51 -25.52 14.21
C ASP A 22 -7.33 -25.92 15.11
N SER A 23 -7.57 -26.84 16.05
CA SER A 23 -6.57 -27.25 17.05
C SER A 23 -6.26 -28.75 17.04
N ARG A 24 -7.05 -29.55 16.31
CA ARG A 24 -6.91 -31.02 16.28
C ARG A 24 -7.20 -31.57 14.89
N LEU A 25 -6.15 -32.03 14.20
CA LEU A 25 -6.26 -32.54 12.83
C LEU A 25 -7.19 -33.74 12.72
N TYR A 26 -7.04 -34.72 13.62
CA TYR A 26 -7.84 -35.96 13.59
C TYR A 26 -9.35 -35.68 13.65
N SER A 27 -9.75 -34.84 14.61
CA SER A 27 -11.15 -34.47 14.81
C SER A 27 -11.71 -33.70 13.63
N LYS A 28 -10.92 -32.81 13.03
CA LYS A 28 -11.30 -32.05 11.85
C LYS A 28 -11.55 -32.95 10.63
N ILE A 29 -10.62 -33.86 10.35
CA ILE A 29 -10.78 -34.85 9.27
C ILE A 29 -12.04 -35.69 9.51
N ARG A 30 -12.21 -36.22 10.72
CA ARG A 30 -13.40 -37.03 11.05
C ARG A 30 -14.70 -36.25 10.94
N GLN A 31 -14.71 -34.97 11.30
CA GLN A 31 -15.88 -34.11 11.16
C GLN A 31 -16.25 -33.85 9.69
N ASP A 32 -15.26 -33.64 8.83
CA ASP A 32 -15.47 -33.31 7.42
C ASP A 32 -15.81 -34.54 6.55
N LEU A 33 -15.34 -35.72 6.95
CA LEU A 33 -15.54 -36.99 6.25
C LEU A 33 -16.67 -37.85 6.85
N GLY A 34 -16.95 -37.74 8.14
CA GLY A 34 -17.84 -38.66 8.84
C GLY A 34 -17.33 -40.11 8.77
N ASP A 35 -18.18 -41.02 8.30
CA ASP A 35 -17.84 -42.44 8.11
C ASP A 35 -17.31 -42.76 6.70
N GLN A 36 -17.08 -41.75 5.86
CA GLN A 36 -16.56 -41.94 4.50
C GLN A 36 -15.09 -42.38 4.53
N GLN A 37 -14.74 -43.32 3.64
CA GLN A 37 -13.37 -43.81 3.42
C GLN A 37 -12.99 -43.56 1.95
N PRO A 38 -12.61 -42.32 1.58
CA PRO A 38 -12.21 -42.00 0.21
C PRO A 38 -10.88 -42.68 -0.15
N GLU A 39 -10.55 -42.69 -1.43
CA GLU A 39 -9.31 -43.31 -1.90
C GLU A 39 -8.05 -42.54 -1.47
N VAL A 40 -8.16 -41.21 -1.26
CA VAL A 40 -7.09 -40.38 -0.69
C VAL A 40 -7.68 -39.11 -0.07
N VAL A 41 -7.07 -38.64 1.01
CA VAL A 41 -7.37 -37.33 1.62
C VAL A 41 -6.18 -36.39 1.49
N MET A 42 -6.42 -35.20 0.96
CA MET A 42 -5.47 -34.09 0.95
C MET A 42 -5.85 -33.07 2.02
N VAL A 43 -4.89 -32.69 2.86
CA VAL A 43 -5.05 -31.67 3.89
C VAL A 43 -4.28 -30.43 3.50
N PHE A 44 -4.96 -29.28 3.53
CA PHE A 44 -4.40 -27.96 3.24
C PHE A 44 -4.57 -27.01 4.43
N GLY A 45 -3.79 -25.94 4.47
CA GLY A 45 -3.96 -24.82 5.43
C GLY A 45 -3.33 -25.07 6.80
N LEU A 46 -2.37 -25.98 6.92
CA LEU A 46 -1.63 -26.15 8.18
C LEU A 46 -0.84 -24.88 8.54
N GLU A 47 -0.32 -24.19 7.54
CA GLU A 47 0.42 -22.93 7.64
C GLU A 47 -0.42 -21.77 8.17
N ALA A 48 -1.74 -21.84 8.04
CA ALA A 48 -2.66 -20.79 8.47
C ALA A 48 -3.16 -20.96 9.92
N VAL A 49 -2.84 -22.08 10.59
CA VAL A 49 -3.30 -22.38 11.96
C VAL A 49 -2.54 -21.54 13.00
N ASP A 50 -3.27 -20.87 13.89
CA ASP A 50 -2.68 -19.93 14.87
C ASP A 50 -1.72 -20.64 15.85
N ASP A 51 -2.09 -21.82 16.36
CA ASP A 51 -1.26 -22.65 17.26
C ASP A 51 -0.91 -24.00 16.62
N ILE A 52 -0.15 -23.93 15.53
CA ILE A 52 0.28 -25.12 14.78
C ILE A 52 1.14 -26.08 15.61
N ASP A 53 1.95 -25.59 16.55
CA ASP A 53 2.82 -26.45 17.38
C ASP A 53 1.98 -27.36 18.28
N SER A 54 0.94 -26.83 18.94
CA SER A 54 0.01 -27.65 19.72
C SER A 54 -0.80 -28.62 18.86
N LEU A 55 -1.25 -28.19 17.67
CA LEU A 55 -1.99 -29.06 16.75
C LEU A 55 -1.14 -30.26 16.31
N LEU A 56 0.11 -30.02 15.92
CA LEU A 56 1.04 -31.08 15.50
C LEU A 56 1.38 -32.01 16.68
N ALA A 57 1.64 -31.47 17.87
CA ALA A 57 1.89 -32.27 19.07
C ALA A 57 0.70 -33.17 19.44
N ALA A 58 -0.53 -32.62 19.40
CA ALA A 58 -1.75 -33.39 19.65
C ALA A 58 -1.95 -34.48 18.58
N THR A 59 -1.66 -34.16 17.32
CA THR A 59 -1.73 -35.11 16.20
C THR A 59 -0.74 -36.26 16.39
N ASN A 60 0.49 -35.96 16.85
CA ASN A 60 1.51 -36.97 17.15
C ASN A 60 1.07 -37.94 18.26
N GLN A 61 0.39 -37.43 19.30
CA GLN A 61 -0.11 -38.24 20.42
C GLN A 61 -1.19 -39.22 19.99
N VAL A 62 -2.06 -38.83 19.04
CA VAL A 62 -3.19 -39.65 18.58
C VAL A 62 -2.93 -40.36 17.25
N ARG A 63 -1.67 -40.43 16.78
CA ARG A 63 -1.33 -41.03 15.49
C ARG A 63 -1.87 -42.45 15.29
N GLU A 64 -1.92 -43.26 16.36
CA GLU A 64 -2.46 -44.63 16.30
C GLU A 64 -3.96 -44.63 15.93
N GLU A 65 -4.69 -43.58 16.29
CA GLU A 65 -6.10 -43.43 15.93
C GLU A 65 -6.27 -43.12 14.44
N PHE A 66 -5.32 -42.44 13.80
CA PHE A 66 -5.31 -42.32 12.34
C PHE A 66 -5.19 -43.70 11.70
N ARG A 67 -4.22 -44.51 12.14
CA ARG A 67 -3.99 -45.85 11.60
C ARG A 67 -5.18 -46.79 11.78
N LYS A 68 -5.89 -46.70 12.91
CA LYS A 68 -7.04 -47.56 13.20
C LYS A 68 -8.30 -47.18 12.43
N ASN A 69 -8.50 -45.89 12.17
CA ASN A 69 -9.80 -45.38 11.72
C ASN A 69 -9.77 -44.82 10.29
N PHE A 70 -8.62 -44.42 9.77
CA PHE A 70 -8.45 -43.91 8.42
C PHE A 70 -7.70 -44.94 7.57
N HIS A 71 -8.45 -45.64 6.72
CA HIS A 71 -7.94 -46.70 5.85
C HIS A 71 -7.62 -46.17 4.46
N PHE A 72 -7.04 -44.96 4.41
CA PHE A 72 -6.70 -44.26 3.19
C PHE A 72 -5.39 -43.47 3.38
N PRO A 73 -4.63 -43.22 2.31
CA PRO A 73 -3.47 -42.34 2.37
C PRO A 73 -3.87 -40.90 2.73
N LEU A 74 -3.05 -40.29 3.58
CA LEU A 74 -3.18 -38.89 3.96
C LEU A 74 -2.01 -38.10 3.38
N VAL A 75 -2.32 -37.08 2.59
CA VAL A 75 -1.32 -36.16 2.01
C VAL A 75 -1.44 -34.83 2.74
N LEU A 76 -0.38 -34.43 3.44
CA LEU A 76 -0.31 -33.13 4.10
C LEU A 76 0.44 -32.15 3.19
N TRP A 77 -0.24 -31.11 2.75
CA TRP A 77 0.40 -30.00 2.05
C TRP A 77 0.93 -29.01 3.08
N ILE A 78 2.24 -28.85 3.12
CA ILE A 78 2.96 -28.05 4.13
C ILE A 78 4.08 -27.26 3.45
N ASN A 79 4.44 -26.11 4.04
CA ASN A 79 5.64 -25.38 3.67
C ASN A 79 6.83 -25.74 4.58
N ASP A 80 8.00 -25.21 4.30
CA ASP A 80 9.25 -25.50 5.04
C ASP A 80 9.14 -25.14 6.53
N GLN A 81 8.39 -24.09 6.85
CA GLN A 81 8.16 -23.66 8.24
C GLN A 81 7.38 -24.73 9.01
N VAL A 82 6.27 -25.23 8.43
CA VAL A 82 5.47 -26.29 9.05
C VAL A 82 6.24 -27.61 9.09
N GLN A 83 7.03 -27.93 8.06
CA GLN A 83 7.89 -29.12 8.05
C GLN A 83 8.92 -29.09 9.17
N THR A 84 9.59 -27.95 9.37
CA THR A 84 10.55 -27.76 10.47
C THR A 84 9.89 -27.96 11.83
N LYS A 85 8.67 -27.44 12.01
CA LYS A 85 7.90 -27.66 13.24
C LYS A 85 7.49 -29.13 13.39
N LEU A 86 7.01 -29.77 12.32
CA LEU A 86 6.62 -31.19 12.32
C LEU A 86 7.75 -32.09 12.80
N LEU A 87 8.96 -31.92 12.23
CA LEU A 87 10.16 -32.67 12.64
C LEU A 87 10.50 -32.46 14.13
N ARG A 88 10.25 -31.26 14.65
CA ARG A 88 10.56 -30.89 16.03
C ARG A 88 9.52 -31.40 17.04
N VAL A 89 8.22 -31.22 16.76
CA VAL A 89 7.15 -31.43 17.75
C VAL A 89 6.34 -32.71 17.52
N ALA A 90 6.45 -33.31 16.34
CA ALA A 90 5.71 -34.51 15.95
C ALA A 90 6.59 -35.53 15.18
N PRO A 91 7.74 -35.96 15.75
CA PRO A 91 8.68 -36.83 15.04
C PRO A 91 8.12 -38.23 14.75
N ASP A 92 7.26 -38.78 15.62
CA ASP A 92 6.69 -40.11 15.39
C ASP A 92 5.71 -40.09 14.20
N LEU A 93 4.91 -39.03 14.08
CA LEU A 93 3.99 -38.83 12.97
C LEU A 93 4.76 -38.65 11.66
N GLU A 94 5.84 -37.88 11.67
CA GLU A 94 6.71 -37.69 10.51
C GLU A 94 7.34 -39.02 10.05
N SER A 95 7.78 -39.86 11.01
CA SER A 95 8.40 -41.15 10.72
C SER A 95 7.50 -42.15 9.98
N TRP A 96 6.18 -41.92 9.99
CA TRP A 96 5.19 -42.76 9.28
C TRP A 96 4.93 -42.29 7.85
N GLY A 97 5.34 -41.07 7.52
CA GLY A 97 5.13 -40.46 6.22
C GLY A 97 6.28 -40.69 5.25
N THR A 98 6.13 -40.10 4.07
CA THR A 98 7.24 -39.87 3.14
C THR A 98 7.10 -38.45 2.64
N THR A 99 8.17 -37.67 2.75
CA THR A 99 8.19 -36.30 2.26
C THR A 99 8.57 -36.29 0.79
N ARG A 100 7.74 -35.64 -0.03
CA ARG A 100 8.05 -35.32 -1.42
C ARG A 100 8.14 -33.82 -1.53
N GLU A 101 9.36 -33.34 -1.76
CA GLU A 101 9.60 -31.95 -2.06
C GLU A 101 9.21 -31.70 -3.52
N PHE A 102 8.23 -30.82 -3.72
CA PHE A 102 7.95 -30.32 -5.06
C PHE A 102 9.00 -29.28 -5.37
N GLN A 103 10.03 -29.69 -6.12
CA GLN A 103 10.90 -28.74 -6.80
C GLN A 103 10.05 -28.05 -7.87
N THR A 104 9.45 -26.92 -7.52
CA THR A 104 8.93 -25.99 -8.51
C THR A 104 10.09 -25.66 -9.46
N PRO A 105 9.88 -25.50 -10.78
CA PRO A 105 10.85 -24.80 -11.60
C PRO A 105 11.09 -23.45 -10.92
N PRO A 106 12.25 -23.24 -10.27
CA PRO A 106 12.47 -22.12 -9.34
C PRO A 106 12.17 -20.78 -10.03
N ASP A 107 12.44 -20.78 -11.33
CA ASP A 107 12.45 -19.66 -12.23
C ASP A 107 11.07 -19.07 -12.53
N SER A 108 10.01 -19.88 -12.61
CA SER A 108 8.71 -19.38 -13.12
C SER A 108 7.81 -18.87 -12.01
N LEU A 109 7.67 -19.61 -10.92
CA LEU A 109 6.78 -19.21 -9.82
C LEU A 109 7.39 -18.11 -8.96
N SER A 110 8.68 -18.22 -8.61
CA SER A 110 9.35 -17.17 -7.84
C SER A 110 9.39 -15.87 -8.62
N TYR A 111 9.68 -15.92 -9.93
CA TYR A 111 9.58 -14.74 -10.78
C TYR A 111 8.15 -14.21 -10.86
N GLU A 112 7.13 -15.05 -11.04
CA GLU A 112 5.72 -14.63 -11.06
C GLU A 112 5.29 -13.96 -9.76
N LEU A 113 5.73 -14.48 -8.61
CA LEU A 113 5.42 -13.92 -7.30
C LEU A 113 6.05 -12.53 -7.13
N ILE A 114 7.34 -12.40 -7.44
CA ILE A 114 8.04 -11.10 -7.38
C ILE A 114 7.48 -10.14 -8.45
N TYR A 115 7.09 -10.63 -9.61
CA TYR A 115 6.44 -9.84 -10.66
C TYR A 115 5.08 -9.31 -10.18
N THR A 116 4.26 -10.15 -9.55
CA THR A 116 2.99 -9.77 -8.95
C THR A 116 3.18 -8.70 -7.89
N LEU A 117 4.24 -8.81 -7.08
CA LEU A 117 4.62 -7.80 -6.10
C LEU A 117 4.97 -6.46 -6.76
N SER A 118 5.72 -6.48 -7.86
CA SER A 118 6.03 -5.27 -8.64
C SER A 118 4.76 -4.64 -9.24
N GLN A 119 3.80 -5.45 -9.71
CA GLN A 119 2.51 -4.92 -10.17
C GLN A 119 1.73 -4.25 -9.05
N LYS A 120 1.68 -4.84 -7.85
CA LYS A 120 1.06 -4.22 -6.67
C LYS A 120 1.73 -2.89 -6.30
N ALA A 121 3.05 -2.78 -6.43
CA ALA A 121 3.72 -1.49 -6.26
C ALA A 121 3.23 -0.49 -7.30
N LYS A 122 3.22 -0.87 -8.59
CA LYS A 122 2.80 -0.01 -9.72
C LYS A 122 1.37 0.49 -9.59
N GLU A 123 0.47 -0.34 -9.09
CA GLU A 123 -0.94 0.04 -8.83
C GLU A 123 -1.05 1.26 -7.92
N ILE A 124 -0.08 1.49 -7.03
CA ILE A 124 -0.12 2.65 -6.13
C ILE A 124 0.14 3.96 -6.86
N LEU A 125 0.98 3.95 -7.89
CA LEU A 125 1.19 5.15 -8.70
C LEU A 125 -0.02 5.46 -9.59
N THR A 126 -0.81 4.45 -9.97
CA THR A 126 -1.85 4.59 -11.00
C THR A 126 -3.26 4.81 -10.44
N ASN A 127 -3.59 4.22 -9.27
CA ASN A 127 -4.99 4.03 -8.86
C ASN A 127 -5.54 5.02 -7.81
N PHE A 128 -4.76 5.96 -7.28
CA PHE A 128 -5.24 6.86 -6.20
C PHE A 128 -5.62 8.26 -6.70
N PRO A 129 -6.93 8.61 -6.74
CA PRO A 129 -7.37 9.96 -7.07
C PRO A 129 -7.08 10.93 -5.91
N ASP A 130 -6.76 12.19 -6.23
CA ASP A 130 -6.53 13.31 -5.26
C ASP A 130 -7.61 13.43 -4.17
N SER A 131 -8.81 12.94 -4.46
CA SER A 131 -9.99 13.07 -3.62
C SER A 131 -10.03 12.16 -2.39
N ASP A 132 -9.15 11.15 -2.30
CA ASP A 132 -9.16 10.19 -1.18
C ASP A 132 -7.77 9.99 -0.55
N PRO A 133 -7.27 11.02 0.17
CA PRO A 133 -5.95 10.96 0.81
C PRO A 133 -5.90 9.94 1.95
N ASP A 134 -7.02 9.61 2.57
CA ASP A 134 -7.07 8.63 3.67
C ASP A 134 -6.85 7.21 3.12
N LYS A 135 -7.45 6.89 1.96
CA LYS A 135 -7.16 5.64 1.26
C LYS A 135 -5.72 5.59 0.74
N PHE A 136 -5.21 6.68 0.18
CA PHE A 136 -3.81 6.74 -0.25
C PHE A 136 -2.84 6.52 0.92
N LEU A 137 -3.08 7.17 2.06
CA LEU A 137 -2.30 6.98 3.28
C LEU A 137 -2.40 5.54 3.81
N TYR A 138 -3.61 4.98 3.84
CA TYR A 138 -3.82 3.59 4.23
C TYR A 138 -3.00 2.65 3.34
N GLU A 139 -3.05 2.85 2.03
CA GLU A 139 -2.35 2.02 1.07
C GLU A 139 -0.84 2.19 1.20
N LEU A 140 -0.32 3.41 1.32
CA LEU A 140 1.11 3.68 1.60
C LEU A 140 1.60 2.91 2.83
N ASN A 141 0.80 2.88 3.91
CA ASN A 141 1.14 2.25 5.18
C ASN A 141 0.79 0.75 5.24
N ARG A 142 0.08 0.21 4.25
CA ARG A 142 -0.33 -1.20 4.25
C ARG A 142 0.89 -2.06 3.91
N GLY A 143 1.26 -2.92 4.86
CA GLY A 143 2.21 -4.00 4.64
C GLY A 143 1.63 -5.09 3.74
N ILE A 144 2.39 -6.17 3.53
CA ILE A 144 1.94 -7.35 2.80
C ILE A 144 1.84 -8.50 3.78
N ASP A 145 0.66 -9.11 3.83
CA ASP A 145 0.47 -10.40 4.48
C ASP A 145 1.35 -11.43 3.75
N ASP A 146 2.06 -12.26 4.52
CA ASP A 146 2.94 -13.33 4.02
C ASP A 146 4.23 -12.86 3.28
N LEU A 147 4.87 -11.78 3.75
CA LEU A 147 6.18 -11.32 3.23
C LEU A 147 7.23 -12.46 3.11
N SER A 148 7.19 -13.45 4.01
CA SER A 148 8.11 -14.59 4.00
C SER A 148 8.07 -15.37 2.68
N GLU A 149 6.92 -15.48 2.03
CA GLU A 149 6.80 -16.16 0.73
C GLU A 149 7.58 -15.42 -0.36
N PHE A 150 7.47 -14.08 -0.37
CA PHE A 150 8.22 -13.22 -1.29
C PHE A 150 9.72 -13.19 -0.97
N GLU A 151 10.10 -13.23 0.31
CA GLU A 151 11.51 -13.31 0.71
C GLU A 151 12.14 -14.65 0.29
N SER A 152 11.43 -15.76 0.45
CA SER A 152 11.88 -17.07 -0.05
C SER A 152 12.01 -17.08 -1.57
N ALA A 153 10.98 -16.61 -2.30
CA ALA A 153 11.03 -16.50 -3.76
C ALA A 153 12.21 -15.63 -4.22
N TRP A 154 12.49 -14.53 -3.52
CA TRP A 154 13.64 -13.68 -3.82
C TRP A 154 14.98 -14.40 -3.60
N GLN A 155 15.12 -15.14 -2.49
CA GLN A 155 16.32 -15.93 -2.21
C GLN A 155 16.54 -17.02 -3.26
N ASP A 156 15.47 -17.69 -3.70
CA ASP A 156 15.55 -18.71 -4.75
C ASP A 156 16.07 -18.13 -6.06
N LEU A 157 15.54 -16.99 -6.51
CA LEU A 157 16.00 -16.32 -7.74
C LEU A 157 17.49 -15.94 -7.64
N GLN A 158 17.95 -15.49 -6.46
CA GLN A 158 19.36 -15.16 -6.23
C GLN A 158 20.26 -16.41 -6.23
N HIS A 159 19.83 -17.51 -5.61
CA HIS A 159 20.60 -18.77 -5.54
C HIS A 159 20.79 -19.42 -6.91
N HIS A 160 19.82 -19.26 -7.80
CA HIS A 160 19.87 -19.81 -9.16
C HIS A 160 20.63 -18.90 -10.15
N ASN A 161 21.30 -17.84 -9.67
CA ASN A 161 22.07 -16.87 -10.47
C ASN A 161 21.26 -16.30 -11.65
N GLN A 162 19.94 -16.14 -11.47
CA GLN A 162 19.11 -15.56 -12.52
C GLN A 162 19.33 -14.05 -12.60
N GLU A 163 19.33 -13.54 -13.83
CA GLU A 163 19.37 -12.10 -14.07
C GLU A 163 17.97 -11.53 -13.78
N ILE A 164 17.84 -10.88 -12.62
CA ILE A 164 16.60 -10.21 -12.23
C ILE A 164 16.63 -8.81 -12.82
N GLU A 165 15.54 -8.42 -13.47
CA GLU A 165 15.38 -7.07 -14.00
C GLU A 165 15.55 -6.03 -12.87
N PRO A 166 16.39 -4.99 -13.05
CA PRO A 166 16.62 -4.00 -12.00
C PRO A 166 15.35 -3.29 -11.50
N GLU A 167 14.34 -3.09 -12.37
CA GLU A 167 13.05 -2.52 -11.95
C GLU A 167 12.30 -3.45 -11.00
N LEU A 168 12.40 -4.76 -11.23
CA LEU A 168 11.76 -5.78 -10.42
C LEU A 168 12.41 -5.85 -9.04
N GLU A 169 13.74 -5.84 -9.00
CA GLU A 169 14.53 -5.75 -7.75
C GLU A 169 14.21 -4.49 -6.96
N ALA A 170 14.17 -3.33 -7.62
CA ALA A 170 13.90 -2.07 -6.95
C ALA A 170 12.47 -2.02 -6.38
N SER A 171 11.50 -2.58 -7.12
CA SER A 171 10.11 -2.72 -6.66
C SER A 171 10.00 -3.65 -5.46
N PHE A 172 10.72 -4.78 -5.48
CA PHE A 172 10.78 -5.72 -4.35
C PHE A 172 11.30 -5.02 -3.09
N TYR A 173 12.44 -4.32 -3.17
CA TYR A 173 12.98 -3.60 -2.01
C TYR A 173 12.05 -2.50 -1.48
N LEU A 174 11.35 -1.76 -2.35
CA LEU A 174 10.33 -0.81 -1.92
C LEU A 174 9.22 -1.51 -1.11
N MET A 175 8.74 -2.65 -1.60
CA MET A 175 7.68 -3.39 -0.92
C MET A 175 8.11 -3.98 0.42
N VAL A 176 9.31 -4.56 0.48
CA VAL A 176 9.91 -5.05 1.74
C VAL A 176 10.06 -3.89 2.73
N GLY A 177 10.61 -2.75 2.29
CA GLY A 177 10.77 -1.55 3.12
C GLY A 177 9.45 -1.05 3.69
N ARG A 178 8.37 -1.06 2.91
CA ARG A 178 7.02 -0.70 3.38
C ARG A 178 6.45 -1.70 4.38
N ASN A 179 6.74 -2.99 4.22
CA ASN A 179 6.32 -3.98 5.19
C ASN A 179 6.99 -3.78 6.56
N TYR A 180 8.30 -3.48 6.56
CA TYR A 180 9.03 -3.10 7.78
C TYR A 180 8.49 -1.79 8.38
N TYR A 181 8.18 -0.81 7.55
CA TYR A 181 7.54 0.45 7.99
C TYR A 181 6.22 0.19 8.71
N ALA A 182 5.34 -0.64 8.13
CA ALA A 182 4.04 -0.99 8.71
C ALA A 182 4.18 -1.68 10.08
N LYS A 183 5.27 -2.43 10.28
CA LYS A 183 5.63 -3.08 11.55
C LYS A 183 6.39 -2.16 12.52
N GLN A 184 6.58 -0.89 12.18
CA GLN A 184 7.37 0.10 12.93
C GLN A 184 8.85 -0.28 13.10
N GLN A 185 9.36 -1.13 12.21
CA GLN A 185 10.77 -1.55 12.17
C GLN A 185 11.55 -0.59 11.24
N PHE A 186 11.69 0.67 11.68
CA PHE A 186 12.14 1.77 10.82
C PHE A 186 13.57 1.64 10.33
N GLU A 187 14.48 1.05 11.11
CA GLU A 187 15.88 0.86 10.68
C GLU A 187 15.99 -0.08 9.47
N GLU A 188 15.29 -1.22 9.52
CA GLU A 188 15.24 -2.16 8.38
C GLU A 188 14.46 -1.53 7.22
N SER A 189 13.36 -0.83 7.50
CA SER A 189 12.60 -0.10 6.49
C SER A 189 13.49 0.85 5.68
N LEU A 190 14.27 1.69 6.36
CA LEU A 190 15.23 2.61 5.74
C LEU A 190 16.29 1.88 4.92
N ARG A 191 16.85 0.79 5.44
CA ARG A 191 17.84 -0.02 4.73
C ARG A 191 17.30 -0.53 3.38
N TYR A 192 16.07 -1.02 3.34
CA TYR A 192 15.44 -1.49 2.11
C TYR A 192 15.02 -0.34 1.19
N PHE A 193 14.55 0.79 1.72
CA PHE A 193 14.29 1.97 0.91
C PHE A 193 15.54 2.52 0.24
N HIS A 194 16.68 2.59 0.92
CA HIS A 194 17.93 3.03 0.29
C HIS A 194 18.39 2.08 -0.83
N LYS A 195 18.24 0.76 -0.66
CA LYS A 195 18.50 -0.20 -1.75
C LYS A 195 17.60 0.05 -2.96
N SER A 196 16.31 0.29 -2.72
CA SER A 196 15.36 0.63 -3.78
C SER A 196 15.73 1.94 -4.48
N LEU A 197 16.04 2.98 -3.70
CA LEU A 197 16.39 4.30 -4.21
C LEU A 197 17.62 4.27 -5.11
N ASP A 198 18.67 3.55 -4.70
CA ASP A 198 19.91 3.41 -5.49
C ASP A 198 19.64 2.81 -6.88
N LEU A 199 18.79 1.78 -6.95
CA LEU A 199 18.39 1.18 -8.22
C LEU A 199 17.56 2.14 -9.07
N TRP A 200 16.55 2.81 -8.49
CA TRP A 200 15.73 3.76 -9.25
C TRP A 200 16.51 4.97 -9.74
N GLN A 201 17.55 5.40 -9.01
CA GLN A 201 18.51 6.41 -9.46
C GLN A 201 19.32 5.92 -10.67
N ARG A 202 19.87 4.70 -10.61
CA ARG A 202 20.58 4.08 -11.74
C ARG A 202 19.70 3.91 -12.97
N LEU A 203 18.43 3.61 -12.78
CA LEU A 203 17.43 3.42 -13.84
C LEU A 203 16.79 4.72 -14.34
N THR A 204 17.17 5.87 -13.76
CA THR A 204 16.60 7.20 -14.07
C THR A 204 15.06 7.28 -14.00
N ARG A 205 14.45 6.40 -13.20
CA ARG A 205 12.99 6.34 -12.96
C ARG A 205 12.56 7.32 -11.87
N CYS A 206 12.29 8.55 -12.28
CA CYS A 206 11.99 9.68 -11.40
C CYS A 206 10.66 9.53 -10.62
N ASP A 207 9.68 8.83 -11.21
CA ASP A 207 8.43 8.46 -10.55
C ASP A 207 8.68 7.65 -9.27
N TRP A 208 9.51 6.62 -9.39
CA TRP A 208 9.85 5.75 -8.27
C TRP A 208 10.82 6.38 -7.28
N GLN A 209 11.79 7.16 -7.76
CA GLN A 209 12.68 7.92 -6.89
C GLN A 209 11.89 8.85 -5.96
N GLY A 210 10.94 9.63 -6.49
CA GLY A 210 10.08 10.49 -5.68
C GLY A 210 9.26 9.69 -4.64
N MET A 211 8.70 8.55 -5.04
CA MET A 211 7.97 7.66 -4.14
C MET A 211 8.82 7.13 -2.98
N VAL A 212 10.03 6.65 -3.28
CA VAL A 212 10.94 6.10 -2.26
C VAL A 212 11.46 7.22 -1.35
N LEU A 213 11.84 8.37 -1.89
CA LEU A 213 12.28 9.53 -1.11
C LEU A 213 11.19 10.00 -0.15
N PHE A 214 9.93 9.99 -0.58
CA PHE A 214 8.80 10.30 0.29
C PHE A 214 8.70 9.30 1.45
N HIS A 215 8.79 8.00 1.17
CA HIS A 215 8.76 6.96 2.20
C HIS A 215 9.92 7.07 3.20
N ILE A 216 11.15 7.33 2.73
CA ILE A 216 12.31 7.60 3.60
C ILE A 216 12.02 8.80 4.50
N GLY A 217 11.50 9.88 3.92
CA GLY A 217 11.10 11.07 4.66
C GLY A 217 10.07 10.76 5.76
N LEU A 218 9.17 9.79 5.55
CA LEU A 218 8.15 9.38 6.52
C LEU A 218 8.69 8.64 7.75
N CYS A 219 9.82 7.94 7.65
CA CYS A 219 10.40 7.19 8.75
C CYS A 219 10.81 8.10 9.92
N PRO A 220 10.32 7.86 11.16
CA PRO A 220 10.75 8.61 12.35
C PRO A 220 12.17 8.22 12.75
N TYR A 221 13.15 8.93 12.17
CA TYR A 221 14.58 9.07 12.51
C TYR A 221 15.39 7.85 12.96
N GLY A 222 16.51 7.63 12.25
CA GLY A 222 17.72 6.98 12.75
C GLY A 222 18.94 7.37 11.90
N LYS A 223 19.74 8.36 12.36
CA LYS A 223 20.89 9.08 11.72
C LYS A 223 20.49 10.38 11.01
N PRO A 224 21.42 11.35 10.79
CA PRO A 224 21.08 12.55 10.03
C PRO A 224 20.87 12.17 8.56
N GLU A 225 19.64 11.80 8.24
CA GLU A 225 19.10 11.84 6.89
C GLU A 225 19.46 13.21 6.27
N PRO A 226 19.81 13.26 4.98
CA PRO A 226 20.17 14.52 4.35
C PRO A 226 19.03 15.53 4.58
N GLN A 227 19.38 16.67 5.17
CA GLN A 227 18.55 17.86 5.09
C GLN A 227 18.19 17.98 3.60
N ASN A 228 16.89 18.07 3.27
CA ASN A 228 16.34 18.23 1.90
C ASN A 228 15.75 16.98 1.23
N LEU A 229 15.38 15.90 1.94
CA LEU A 229 14.68 14.75 1.32
C LEU A 229 13.37 15.15 0.61
N VAL A 230 12.59 16.03 1.23
CA VAL A 230 11.32 16.52 0.65
C VAL A 230 11.59 17.32 -0.63
N GLU A 231 12.64 18.14 -0.66
CA GLU A 231 13.03 18.87 -1.87
C GLU A 231 13.48 17.91 -2.97
N GLN A 232 14.31 16.91 -2.64
CA GLN A 232 14.74 15.88 -3.58
C GLN A 232 13.55 15.09 -4.13
N CYS A 233 12.55 14.80 -3.29
CA CYS A 233 11.31 14.16 -3.72
C CYS A 233 10.61 15.00 -4.77
N VAL A 234 10.36 16.29 -4.51
CA VAL A 234 9.69 17.18 -5.47
C VAL A 234 10.52 17.36 -6.73
N ASP A 235 11.84 17.51 -6.61
CA ASP A 235 12.75 17.69 -7.75
C ASP A 235 12.79 16.45 -8.65
N SER A 236 12.74 15.26 -8.07
CA SER A 236 12.63 14.02 -8.82
C SER A 236 11.29 13.97 -9.56
N LEU A 237 10.17 14.23 -8.87
CA LEU A 237 8.85 14.25 -9.49
C LEU A 237 8.74 15.29 -10.62
N ALA A 238 9.43 16.42 -10.50
CA ALA A 238 9.44 17.47 -11.52
C ALA A 238 10.05 17.01 -12.85
N GLN A 239 10.91 15.99 -12.84
CA GLN A 239 11.57 15.43 -14.03
C GLN A 239 10.70 14.40 -14.77
N ILE A 240 9.54 14.03 -14.21
CA ILE A 240 8.60 13.09 -14.86
C ILE A 240 8.01 13.73 -16.12
N SER A 241 8.05 13.01 -17.24
CA SER A 241 7.49 13.50 -18.51
C SER A 241 5.96 13.66 -18.44
N ASP A 242 5.28 12.74 -17.76
CA ASP A 242 3.86 12.87 -17.43
C ASP A 242 3.67 13.88 -16.29
N GLN A 243 3.35 15.10 -16.70
CA GLN A 243 3.13 16.24 -15.83
C GLN A 243 1.86 16.12 -14.97
N ASP A 244 0.87 15.33 -15.38
CA ASP A 244 -0.34 15.08 -14.59
C ASP A 244 -0.03 14.11 -13.44
N LEU A 245 0.74 13.05 -13.73
CA LEU A 245 1.23 12.11 -12.71
C LEU A 245 2.08 12.83 -11.66
N ALA A 246 3.02 13.68 -12.09
CA ALA A 246 3.88 14.46 -11.18
C ALA A 246 3.04 15.33 -10.21
N ASN A 247 2.09 16.10 -10.74
CA ASN A 247 1.23 16.97 -9.94
C ASN A 247 0.35 16.20 -8.96
N ARG A 248 -0.19 15.06 -9.40
CA ARG A 248 -0.99 14.17 -8.58
C ARG A 248 -0.19 13.64 -7.40
N LEU A 249 1.03 13.14 -7.65
CA LEU A 249 1.91 12.63 -6.59
C LEU A 249 2.28 13.73 -5.59
N ILE A 250 2.66 14.92 -6.07
CA ILE A 250 2.95 16.08 -5.20
C ILE A 250 1.74 16.42 -4.32
N THR A 251 0.54 16.50 -4.90
CA THR A 251 -0.70 16.80 -4.17
C THR A 251 -0.99 15.74 -3.12
N GLN A 252 -0.82 14.46 -3.45
CA GLN A 252 -1.07 13.35 -2.53
C GLN A 252 -0.07 13.34 -1.37
N PHE A 253 1.21 13.56 -1.65
CA PHE A 253 2.25 13.68 -0.63
C PHE A 253 1.98 14.85 0.32
N ALA A 254 1.58 16.01 -0.21
CA ALA A 254 1.16 17.15 0.61
C ALA A 254 -0.03 16.79 1.52
N ARG A 255 -1.06 16.11 1.00
CA ARG A 255 -2.21 15.66 1.80
C ARG A 255 -1.82 14.65 2.88
N VAL A 256 -0.88 13.74 2.61
CA VAL A 256 -0.34 12.83 3.62
C VAL A 256 0.37 13.60 4.72
N LEU A 257 1.26 14.54 4.37
CA LEU A 257 1.98 15.36 5.36
C LEU A 257 1.01 16.19 6.21
N GLN A 258 -0.02 16.77 5.58
CA GLN A 258 -1.13 17.44 6.25
C GLN A 258 -1.82 16.52 7.27
N ARG A 259 -2.21 15.29 6.87
CA ARG A 259 -2.89 14.33 7.76
C ARG A 259 -2.01 13.88 8.92
N LEU A 260 -0.72 13.74 8.67
CA LEU A 260 0.28 13.41 9.68
C LEU A 260 0.72 14.62 10.52
N GLN A 261 0.23 15.82 10.22
CA GLN A 261 0.63 17.09 10.86
C GLN A 261 2.14 17.37 10.80
N ARG A 262 2.78 16.94 9.72
CA ARG A 262 4.20 17.20 9.45
C ARG A 262 4.37 18.56 8.79
N TRP A 263 4.08 19.62 9.55
CA TRP A 263 3.93 20.98 9.01
C TRP A 263 5.21 21.55 8.39
N ALA A 264 6.38 21.25 8.96
CA ALA A 264 7.66 21.68 8.39
C ALA A 264 7.92 21.05 7.01
N ASP A 265 7.67 19.74 6.87
CA ASP A 265 7.81 19.04 5.59
C ASP A 265 6.75 19.49 4.58
N LEU A 266 5.52 19.73 5.04
CA LEU A 266 4.44 20.26 4.20
C LEU A 266 4.80 21.64 3.65
N GLU A 267 5.39 22.51 4.49
CA GLU A 267 5.87 23.83 4.08
C GLU A 267 6.96 23.71 3.02
N THR A 268 7.99 22.89 3.26
CA THR A 268 9.07 22.66 2.29
C THR A 268 8.52 22.13 0.96
N LEU A 269 7.62 21.14 1.01
CA LEU A 269 6.99 20.57 -0.17
C LEU A 269 6.21 21.64 -0.93
N ALA A 270 5.32 22.36 -0.26
CA ALA A 270 4.44 23.36 -0.88
C ALA A 270 5.22 24.56 -1.44
N GLN A 271 6.30 24.99 -0.78
CA GLN A 271 7.16 26.06 -1.29
C GLN A 271 7.95 25.63 -2.53
N ARG A 272 8.41 24.37 -2.55
CA ARG A 272 9.12 23.80 -3.70
C ARG A 272 8.18 23.59 -4.89
N SER A 273 6.98 23.04 -4.66
CA SER A 273 5.96 22.87 -5.70
C SER A 273 5.45 24.20 -6.24
N LEU A 274 5.27 25.22 -5.39
CA LEU A 274 4.90 26.57 -5.83
C LEU A 274 5.90 27.14 -6.84
N THR A 275 7.20 26.96 -6.57
CA THR A 275 8.27 27.40 -7.48
C THR A 275 8.16 26.67 -8.83
N LEU A 276 7.93 25.35 -8.80
CA LEU A 276 7.77 24.52 -10.00
C LEU A 276 6.53 24.91 -10.82
N HIS A 277 5.37 25.03 -10.18
CA HIS A 277 4.10 25.30 -10.87
C HIS A 277 3.98 26.74 -11.36
N SER A 278 4.66 27.68 -10.71
CA SER A 278 4.74 29.08 -11.17
C SER A 278 5.51 29.21 -12.49
N ALA A 279 6.61 28.46 -12.65
CA ALA A 279 7.39 28.44 -13.88
C ALA A 279 6.62 27.79 -15.04
N ASN A 280 5.75 26.83 -14.75
CA ASN A 280 5.05 26.01 -15.75
C ASN A 280 3.62 26.49 -16.06
N GLY A 281 3.16 27.59 -15.46
CA GLY A 281 1.83 28.17 -15.72
C GLY A 281 0.64 27.30 -15.26
N LYS A 282 0.86 26.38 -14.32
CA LYS A 282 -0.16 25.42 -13.85
C LYS A 282 -1.08 26.02 -12.80
N SER A 283 -2.13 26.68 -13.27
CA SER A 283 -3.00 27.51 -12.41
C SER A 283 -3.76 26.73 -11.32
N ILE A 284 -4.21 25.49 -11.54
CA ILE A 284 -4.96 24.74 -10.53
C ILE A 284 -4.03 24.27 -9.41
N GLU A 285 -2.86 23.77 -9.77
CA GLU A 285 -1.86 23.26 -8.85
C GLU A 285 -1.24 24.37 -8.01
N LEU A 286 -0.98 25.53 -8.62
CA LEU A 286 -0.62 26.75 -7.88
C LEU A 286 -1.63 27.08 -6.78
N ALA A 287 -2.94 26.97 -7.07
CA ALA A 287 -3.96 27.22 -6.06
C ALA A 287 -3.87 26.20 -4.91
N LYS A 288 -3.56 24.93 -5.20
CA LYS A 288 -3.38 23.89 -4.17
C LYS A 288 -2.15 24.17 -3.30
N ASP A 289 -1.03 24.58 -3.89
CA ASP A 289 0.17 24.96 -3.15
C ASP A 289 -0.11 26.11 -2.17
N TYR A 290 -0.80 27.16 -2.62
CA TYR A 290 -1.25 28.25 -1.74
C TYR A 290 -2.19 27.75 -0.65
N GLY A 291 -3.06 26.77 -0.94
CA GLY A 291 -3.91 26.11 0.05
C GLY A 291 -3.11 25.39 1.14
N PHE A 292 -2.07 24.63 0.76
CA PHE A 292 -1.20 23.95 1.73
C PHE A 292 -0.38 24.95 2.56
N LEU A 293 0.16 26.00 1.94
CA LEU A 293 0.85 27.08 2.67
C LEU A 293 -0.09 27.81 3.63
N ALA A 294 -1.34 28.04 3.24
CA ALA A 294 -2.35 28.63 4.12
C ALA A 294 -2.60 27.76 5.35
N GLU A 295 -2.60 26.43 5.21
CA GLU A 295 -2.71 25.54 6.36
C GLU A 295 -1.51 25.55 7.28
N VAL A 296 -0.29 25.56 6.73
CA VAL A 296 0.93 25.75 7.50
C VAL A 296 0.87 27.06 8.29
N ALA A 297 0.43 28.15 7.65
CA ALA A 297 0.25 29.44 8.32
C ALA A 297 -0.81 29.39 9.44
N LEU A 298 -1.89 28.61 9.27
CA LEU A 298 -2.87 28.38 10.36
C LEU A 298 -2.26 27.64 11.54
N ASP A 299 -1.42 26.62 11.31
CA ASP A 299 -0.72 25.90 12.38
C ASP A 299 0.24 26.83 13.16
N LYS A 300 0.95 27.71 12.44
CA LYS A 300 1.80 28.76 13.02
C LYS A 300 1.03 29.90 13.69
N LEU A 301 -0.31 29.87 13.70
CA LEU A 301 -1.18 30.94 14.18
C LEU A 301 -0.98 32.28 13.44
N ALA A 302 -0.41 32.25 12.23
CA ALA A 302 -0.18 33.40 11.38
C ALA A 302 -1.46 33.75 10.59
N TRP A 303 -2.51 34.18 11.31
CA TRP A 303 -3.86 34.29 10.76
C TRP A 303 -3.99 35.20 9.54
N THR A 304 -3.29 36.33 9.54
CA THR A 304 -3.30 37.29 8.42
C THR A 304 -2.66 36.70 7.16
N GLU A 305 -1.57 35.96 7.33
CA GLU A 305 -0.87 35.27 6.24
C GLU A 305 -1.72 34.13 5.69
N ALA A 306 -2.26 33.27 6.57
CA ALA A 306 -3.18 32.20 6.19
C ALA A 306 -4.38 32.72 5.39
N LYS A 307 -4.94 33.85 5.81
CA LYS A 307 -6.01 34.53 5.07
C LYS A 307 -5.56 34.93 3.66
N GLY A 308 -4.44 35.64 3.55
CA GLY A 308 -3.93 36.11 2.26
C GLY A 308 -3.64 34.97 1.28
N LEU A 309 -3.00 33.90 1.77
CA LEU A 309 -2.70 32.70 0.98
C LEU A 309 -3.99 32.01 0.49
N ALA A 310 -5.00 31.87 1.36
CA ALA A 310 -6.27 31.25 0.97
C ALA A 310 -7.10 32.12 0.01
N GLU A 311 -7.05 33.46 0.13
CA GLU A 311 -7.64 34.39 -0.84
C GLU A 311 -6.96 34.26 -2.20
N GLN A 312 -5.63 34.11 -2.21
CA GLN A 312 -4.84 33.93 -3.42
C GLN A 312 -5.19 32.61 -4.13
N ALA A 313 -5.28 31.50 -3.38
CA ALA A 313 -5.74 30.21 -3.90
C ALA A 313 -7.13 30.31 -4.59
N LEU A 314 -8.09 30.98 -3.94
CA LEU A 314 -9.44 31.19 -4.50
C LEU A 314 -9.44 32.08 -5.74
N SER A 315 -8.62 33.14 -5.75
CA SER A 315 -8.49 34.04 -6.90
C SER A 315 -7.97 33.33 -8.13
N ILE A 316 -6.92 32.51 -7.96
CA ILE A 316 -6.33 31.71 -9.02
C ILE A 316 -7.38 30.71 -9.55
N LEU A 317 -8.02 29.95 -8.65
CA LEU A 317 -9.05 28.99 -9.03
C LEU A 317 -10.20 29.64 -9.82
N LYS A 318 -10.64 30.84 -9.41
CA LYS A 318 -11.67 31.61 -10.13
C LYS A 318 -11.23 32.01 -11.54
N THR A 319 -9.97 32.40 -11.70
CA THR A 319 -9.43 32.83 -13.00
C THR A 319 -9.33 31.65 -13.97
N SER A 320 -8.92 30.49 -13.47
CA SER A 320 -8.85 29.22 -14.23
C SER A 320 -10.20 28.71 -14.74
N LEU A 321 -11.31 29.12 -14.11
CA LEU A 321 -12.68 28.73 -14.44
C LEU A 321 -13.35 29.56 -15.55
N SER A 322 -12.66 30.57 -16.10
CA SER A 322 -13.25 31.44 -17.13
C SER A 322 -13.43 30.67 -18.45
N PRO A 323 -14.58 30.81 -19.15
CA PRO A 323 -14.99 29.92 -20.27
C PRO A 323 -14.11 29.95 -21.53
N GLU A 324 -13.05 30.75 -21.57
CA GLU A 324 -12.14 30.88 -22.71
C GLU A 324 -11.06 29.78 -22.76
N SER A 325 -10.91 28.95 -21.71
CA SER A 325 -9.72 28.09 -21.52
C SER A 325 -9.90 26.57 -21.68
N THR A 326 -11.08 26.01 -21.99
CA THR A 326 -11.21 24.53 -22.01
C THR A 326 -11.96 23.96 -23.22
N ALA A 327 -11.19 23.42 -24.17
CA ALA A 327 -11.63 22.38 -25.10
C ALA A 327 -11.37 21.00 -24.47
N THR A 328 -12.35 20.42 -23.77
CA THR A 328 -12.21 19.07 -23.19
C THR A 328 -13.56 18.35 -23.17
N SER A 329 -13.51 17.02 -23.32
CA SER A 329 -14.70 16.17 -23.44
C SER A 329 -15.63 16.25 -22.21
N SER A 330 -16.93 16.08 -22.41
CA SER A 330 -17.98 16.28 -21.39
C SER A 330 -17.82 15.45 -20.11
N LYS A 331 -17.22 14.26 -20.18
CA LYS A 331 -16.96 13.40 -19.01
C LYS A 331 -15.75 13.87 -18.20
N GLN A 332 -14.70 14.36 -18.86
CA GLN A 332 -13.53 14.93 -18.18
C GLN A 332 -13.89 16.24 -17.48
N LYS A 333 -14.75 17.04 -18.10
CA LYS A 333 -15.27 18.29 -17.52
C LYS A 333 -16.02 18.06 -16.21
N ALA A 334 -16.93 17.10 -16.14
CA ALA A 334 -17.69 16.80 -14.91
C ALA A 334 -16.80 16.32 -13.75
N LYS A 335 -15.76 15.51 -14.04
CA LYS A 335 -14.79 15.06 -13.02
C LYS A 335 -13.90 16.22 -12.54
N LEU A 336 -13.48 17.09 -13.46
CA LEU A 336 -12.69 18.28 -13.16
C LEU A 336 -13.49 19.29 -12.33
N ASP A 337 -14.76 19.51 -12.68
CA ASP A 337 -15.69 20.39 -11.95
C ASP A 337 -15.92 19.90 -10.50
N GLY A 338 -16.01 18.59 -10.29
CA GLY A 338 -16.14 17.98 -8.95
C GLY A 338 -14.90 18.18 -8.07
N ILE A 339 -13.70 17.95 -8.62
CA ILE A 339 -12.41 18.16 -7.93
C ILE A 339 -12.22 19.64 -7.58
N GLN A 340 -12.52 20.54 -8.53
CA GLN A 340 -12.42 21.99 -8.33
C GLN A 340 -13.45 22.50 -7.30
N SER A 341 -14.62 21.86 -7.18
CA SER A 341 -15.61 22.19 -6.16
C SER A 341 -15.14 21.79 -4.75
N PHE A 342 -14.40 20.69 -4.62
CA PHE A 342 -13.77 20.30 -3.35
C PHE A 342 -12.70 21.30 -2.93
N ASP A 343 -11.74 21.61 -3.82
CA ASP A 343 -10.64 22.55 -3.52
C ASP A 343 -11.18 23.94 -3.15
N LYS A 344 -12.22 24.41 -3.83
CA LYS A 344 -12.91 25.65 -3.47
C LYS A 344 -13.49 25.63 -2.06
N ALA A 345 -14.17 24.55 -1.69
CA ALA A 345 -14.74 24.41 -0.34
C ALA A 345 -13.64 24.36 0.72
N TRP A 346 -12.53 23.69 0.42
CA TRP A 346 -11.36 23.63 1.29
C TRP A 346 -10.76 25.03 1.51
N TYR A 347 -10.49 25.82 0.46
CA TYR A 347 -9.95 27.18 0.63
C TYR A 347 -10.88 28.11 1.42
N LEU A 348 -12.20 27.97 1.24
CA LEU A 348 -13.19 28.71 2.04
C LEU A 348 -13.16 28.31 3.53
N LEU A 349 -12.91 27.03 3.84
CA LEU A 349 -12.70 26.56 5.21
C LEU A 349 -11.42 27.17 5.81
N LEU A 350 -10.34 27.28 5.03
CA LEU A 350 -9.11 27.94 5.47
C LEU A 350 -9.34 29.42 5.81
N LEU A 351 -10.05 30.14 4.95
CA LEU A 351 -10.46 31.53 5.23
C LEU A 351 -11.30 31.63 6.50
N ALA A 352 -12.27 30.74 6.67
CA ALA A 352 -13.08 30.76 7.88
C ALA A 352 -12.25 30.57 9.15
N ARG A 353 -11.27 29.65 9.13
CA ARG A 353 -10.35 29.42 10.25
C ARG A 353 -9.48 30.64 10.52
N ALA A 354 -8.94 31.27 9.47
CA ALA A 354 -8.14 32.49 9.59
C ALA A 354 -8.95 33.65 10.17
N GLU A 355 -10.16 33.91 9.66
CA GLU A 355 -11.04 34.97 10.17
C GLU A 355 -11.47 34.74 11.62
N LYS A 356 -11.69 33.49 12.02
CA LYS A 356 -11.93 33.13 13.43
C LYS A 356 -10.73 33.52 14.30
N GLY A 357 -9.51 33.19 13.88
CA GLY A 357 -8.28 33.58 14.57
C GLY A 357 -8.10 35.10 14.69
N LEU A 358 -8.57 35.85 13.69
CA LEU A 358 -8.63 37.32 13.68
C LEU A 358 -9.82 37.92 14.47
N CYS A 359 -10.59 37.09 15.19
CA CYS A 359 -11.80 37.49 15.94
C CYS A 359 -12.92 38.07 15.06
N LYS A 360 -12.93 37.80 13.76
CA LYS A 360 -13.97 38.21 12.80
C LYS A 360 -14.99 37.09 12.61
N TYR A 361 -15.75 36.82 13.67
CA TYR A 361 -16.64 35.67 13.74
C TYR A 361 -17.76 35.66 12.69
N GLN A 362 -18.28 36.83 12.30
CA GLN A 362 -19.33 36.93 11.28
C GLN A 362 -18.82 36.49 9.91
N ASP A 363 -17.63 36.93 9.52
CA ASP A 363 -17.00 36.53 8.26
C ASP A 363 -16.64 35.03 8.27
N SER A 364 -16.14 34.54 9.41
CA SER A 364 -15.87 33.11 9.61
C SER A 364 -17.11 32.24 9.38
N ILE A 365 -18.24 32.58 10.01
CA ILE A 365 -19.52 31.86 9.86
C ILE A 365 -19.97 31.88 8.40
N LYS A 366 -19.92 33.05 7.76
CA LYS A 366 -20.30 33.20 6.34
C LYS A 366 -19.48 32.28 5.44
N TYR A 367 -18.16 32.23 5.60
CA TYR A 367 -17.31 31.36 4.79
C TYR A 367 -17.58 29.86 5.06
N LEU A 368 -17.87 29.47 6.32
CA LEU A 368 -18.25 28.09 6.65
C LEU A 368 -19.57 27.68 5.99
N GLU A 369 -20.57 28.56 5.98
CA GLU A 369 -21.86 28.29 5.33
C GLU A 369 -21.69 28.07 3.82
N ILE A 370 -20.88 28.91 3.16
CA ILE A 370 -20.59 28.75 1.73
C ILE A 370 -19.82 27.45 1.47
N ALA A 371 -18.80 27.14 2.29
CA ALA A 371 -18.04 25.89 2.16
C ALA A 371 -18.95 24.66 2.30
N LYS A 372 -19.85 24.66 3.30
CA LYS A 372 -20.82 23.57 3.52
C LYS A 372 -21.76 23.38 2.34
N GLN A 373 -22.30 24.45 1.77
CA GLN A 373 -23.17 24.38 0.59
C GLN A 373 -22.44 23.80 -0.64
N LYS A 374 -21.12 24.02 -0.76
CA LYS A 374 -20.31 23.48 -1.86
C LYS A 374 -19.96 21.99 -1.70
N LEU A 375 -19.90 21.49 -0.46
CA LEU A 375 -19.65 20.08 -0.17
C LEU A 375 -20.90 19.20 -0.29
N GLN A 376 -22.10 19.75 -0.04
CA GLN A 376 -23.37 19.00 -0.10
C GLN A 376 -23.62 18.26 -1.43
N PRO A 377 -23.41 18.87 -2.62
CA PRO A 377 -23.55 18.19 -3.90
C PRO A 377 -22.51 17.07 -4.13
N ILE A 378 -21.29 17.24 -3.61
CA ILE A 378 -20.18 16.29 -3.78
C ILE A 378 -20.46 15.01 -3.00
N MET A 379 -20.93 15.16 -1.75
CA MET A 379 -21.33 14.04 -0.90
C MET A 379 -22.47 13.23 -1.51
N LEU A 380 -23.43 13.88 -2.19
CA LEU A 380 -24.54 13.20 -2.87
C LEU A 380 -24.07 12.41 -4.11
N GLN A 381 -23.02 12.85 -4.79
CA GLN A 381 -22.46 12.13 -5.94
C GLN A 381 -21.62 10.91 -5.54
N SER A 382 -20.95 10.94 -4.38
CA SER A 382 -20.19 9.79 -3.85
C SER A 382 -21.05 8.61 -3.39
N PHE A 383 -22.38 8.78 -3.28
CA PHE A 383 -23.31 7.69 -2.94
C PHE A 383 -23.97 7.03 -4.17
N ILE A 384 -23.63 7.46 -5.41
CA ILE A 384 -24.27 6.99 -6.65
C ILE A 384 -23.33 6.14 -7.54
N LEU A 385 -22.10 5.85 -7.10
CA LEU A 385 -21.18 4.88 -7.71
C LEU A 385 -20.90 3.76 -6.71
#